data_AF-A0A511MWW8-F1
#
_entry.id   AF-A0A511MWW8-F1
#
_cell.length_a   1.000
_cell.length_b   1.000
_cell.length_c   1.000
_cell.angle_alpha   90.00
_cell.angle_beta   90.00
_cell.angle_gamma   90.00
#
_symmetry.space_group_name_H-M   'P 1'
#
loop_
_entity.id
_entity.type
_entity.pdbx_description
1 polymer ?
#
loop_
_entity_poly.entity_id
_entity_poly.type
_entity_poly.pdbx_seq_one_letter_code
_entity_poly.pdbx_strand_id
1 'polypeptide(L)'
;MDFIQRTRKFSPALAQYLQQVAEQELNFKGEHPLEHSRHNHVHLWKLEAEADHHPEVNLDFRVEAIRYILQSWSEALRQHPKGNYLFYLYQDFAPTVSIVRETPAGFPYGGTPVFVQDMTEVMRLYMGRSWQDLFRGDRTPEQILDLLRKQEGSLSRTARTLGWSVADLRKWVESWDLGQEVNTLRKHFKRRPAQLKLRDDLPYTYRIHQTRLEH
;
A
#
# COMPACT_ATOMS: atom_id res chain seq x y z
N MET A 1 18.51 7.62 21.31
CA MET A 1 17.16 8.13 21.60
C MET A 1 16.22 7.27 20.78
N ASP A 2 15.21 6.66 21.41
CA ASP A 2 14.26 5.75 20.74
C ASP A 2 13.62 6.43 19.51
N PHE A 3 13.59 5.76 18.36
CA PHE A 3 13.11 6.27 17.08
C PHE A 3 11.73 6.92 17.23
N ILE A 4 10.82 6.25 17.93
CA ILE A 4 9.46 6.74 18.19
C ILE A 4 9.46 8.02 19.03
N GLN A 5 10.32 8.12 20.05
CA GLN A 5 10.43 9.34 20.86
C GLN A 5 10.92 10.53 20.03
N ARG A 6 11.85 10.32 19.10
CA ARG A 6 12.30 11.37 18.17
C ARG A 6 11.19 11.79 17.23
N THR A 7 10.48 10.83 16.62
CA THR A 7 9.35 11.10 15.73
C THR A 7 8.25 11.89 16.43
N ARG A 8 7.95 11.53 17.70
CA ARG A 8 6.91 12.18 18.50
C ARG A 8 7.17 13.68 18.74
N LYS A 9 8.41 14.14 18.68
CA LYS A 9 8.75 15.56 18.86
C LYS A 9 8.26 16.46 17.73
N PHE A 10 8.17 15.94 16.50
CA PHE A 10 7.74 16.73 15.34
C PHE A 10 6.40 16.27 14.75
N SER A 11 6.06 14.98 14.84
CA SER A 11 4.74 14.46 14.47
C SER A 11 4.30 13.34 15.43
N PRO A 12 3.55 13.68 16.50
CA PRO A 12 2.97 12.70 17.40
C PRO A 12 2.07 11.69 16.68
N ALA A 13 1.36 12.15 15.64
CA ALA A 13 0.44 11.36 14.86
C ALA A 13 1.16 10.32 13.98
N LEU A 14 2.32 10.67 13.40
CA LEU A 14 3.18 9.72 12.69
C LEU A 14 3.83 8.73 13.65
N ALA A 15 4.31 9.20 14.81
CA ALA A 15 4.91 8.33 15.82
C ALA A 15 3.93 7.25 16.31
N GLN A 16 2.68 7.64 16.61
CA GLN A 16 1.63 6.69 16.99
C GLN A 16 1.35 5.68 15.88
N TYR A 17 1.25 6.13 14.63
CA TYR A 17 0.98 5.25 13.50
C TYR A 17 2.11 4.23 13.28
N LEU A 18 3.37 4.67 13.26
CA LEU A 18 4.50 3.77 13.09
C LEU A 18 4.61 2.76 14.23
N GLN A 19 4.31 3.18 15.46
CA GLN A 19 4.24 2.29 16.61
C GLN A 19 3.12 1.25 16.46
N GLN A 20 1.92 1.65 16.04
CA GLN A 20 0.79 0.73 15.79
C GLN A 20 1.13 -0.31 14.70
N VAL A 21 1.80 0.12 13.63
CA VAL A 21 2.24 -0.80 12.57
C VAL A 21 3.30 -1.78 13.10
N ALA A 22 4.27 -1.30 13.87
CA ALA A 22 5.33 -2.12 14.46
C ALA A 22 4.81 -3.12 15.50
N GLU A 23 3.74 -2.78 16.23
CA GLU A 23 3.12 -3.60 17.28
C GLU A 23 1.94 -4.44 16.79
N GLN A 24 1.63 -4.44 15.49
CA GLN A 24 0.50 -5.21 14.96
C GLN A 24 0.66 -6.70 15.26
N GLU A 25 -0.46 -7.37 15.53
CA GLU A 25 -0.48 -8.83 15.71
C GLU A 25 -0.19 -9.52 14.38
N LEU A 26 0.87 -10.34 14.34
CA LEU A 26 1.25 -11.09 13.15
C LEU A 26 0.45 -12.38 13.04
N ASN A 27 -0.04 -12.70 11.85
CA ASN A 27 -0.88 -13.86 11.59
C ASN A 27 -0.38 -14.64 10.37
N PHE A 28 -0.09 -15.93 10.59
CA PHE A 28 0.40 -16.86 9.57
C PHE A 28 -0.57 -18.03 9.34
N LYS A 29 -1.87 -17.76 9.44
CA LYS A 29 -2.91 -18.74 9.08
C LYS A 29 -3.03 -18.86 7.56
N GLY A 30 -3.14 -20.09 7.09
CA GLY A 30 -3.19 -20.42 5.66
C GLY A 30 -2.02 -21.31 5.26
N GLU A 31 -2.09 -21.84 4.05
CA GLU A 31 -1.00 -22.63 3.45
C GLU A 31 -0.25 -21.81 2.38
N HIS A 32 -0.86 -20.74 1.88
CA HIS A 32 -0.31 -19.90 0.84
C HIS A 32 0.28 -18.60 1.42
N PRO A 33 1.45 -18.13 0.96
CA PRO A 33 2.12 -16.94 1.51
C PRO A 33 1.31 -15.67 1.25
N LEU A 34 0.47 -15.64 0.23
CA LEU A 34 -0.49 -14.56 -0.01
C LEU A 34 -1.51 -14.42 1.13
N GLU A 35 -1.93 -15.52 1.76
CA GLU A 35 -2.86 -15.49 2.89
C GLU A 35 -2.20 -14.87 4.13
N HIS A 36 -0.93 -15.22 4.40
CA HIS A 36 -0.11 -14.56 5.42
C HIS A 36 0.03 -13.07 5.13
N SER A 37 0.36 -12.73 3.88
CA SER A 37 0.57 -11.34 3.48
C SER A 37 -0.69 -10.51 3.68
N ARG A 38 -1.88 -11.00 3.32
CA ARG A 38 -3.16 -10.27 3.53
C ARG A 38 -3.35 -9.77 4.97
N HIS A 39 -2.86 -10.51 5.96
CA HIS A 39 -2.94 -10.10 7.36
C HIS A 39 -1.74 -9.27 7.82
N ASN A 40 -0.57 -9.50 7.24
CA ASN A 40 0.69 -8.89 7.65
C ASN A 40 1.19 -7.91 6.59
N HIS A 41 0.31 -7.11 6.01
CA HIS A 41 0.62 -6.21 4.91
C HIS A 41 0.13 -4.82 5.22
N VAL A 42 1.03 -3.85 5.13
CA VAL A 42 0.73 -2.46 5.48
C VAL A 42 1.30 -1.52 4.43
N HIS A 43 0.40 -0.77 3.80
CA HIS A 43 0.77 0.41 3.02
C HIS A 43 1.12 1.55 3.96
N LEU A 44 2.34 2.08 3.87
CA LEU A 44 2.83 3.15 4.73
C LEU A 44 2.41 4.52 4.19
N TRP A 45 1.14 4.67 3.85
CA TRP A 45 0.57 5.89 3.27
C TRP A 45 0.80 7.11 4.16
N LYS A 46 0.70 6.94 5.49
CA LYS A 46 0.84 8.06 6.42
C LYS A 46 2.28 8.55 6.51
N LEU A 47 3.26 7.66 6.33
CA LEU A 47 4.67 8.05 6.25
C LEU A 47 4.88 9.01 5.07
N GLU A 48 4.32 8.70 3.91
CA GLU A 48 4.42 9.57 2.74
C GLU A 48 3.57 10.83 2.86
N ALA A 49 2.37 10.73 3.46
CA ALA A 49 1.52 11.90 3.72
C ALA A 49 2.22 12.93 4.62
N GLU A 50 2.89 12.48 5.67
CA GLU A 50 3.59 13.35 6.61
C GLU A 50 4.87 13.92 6.01
N ALA A 51 5.45 13.27 5.00
CA ALA A 51 6.62 13.78 4.29
C ALA A 51 6.35 15.04 3.45
N ASP A 52 5.08 15.29 3.09
CA ASP A 52 4.66 16.53 2.44
C ASP A 52 4.72 17.74 3.42
N HIS A 53 4.68 17.49 4.72
CA HIS A 53 4.56 18.51 5.77
C HIS A 53 5.81 18.64 6.65
N HIS A 54 6.62 17.59 6.73
CA HIS A 54 7.76 17.50 7.64
C HIS A 54 9.05 17.17 6.88
N PRO A 55 9.95 18.16 6.67
CA PRO A 55 11.24 17.94 6.01
C PRO A 55 12.12 16.88 6.69
N GLU A 56 11.91 16.63 7.97
CA GLU A 56 12.56 15.58 8.76
C GLU A 56 12.25 14.17 8.21
N VAL A 57 11.09 13.98 7.57
CA VAL A 57 10.69 12.73 6.90
C VAL A 57 11.36 12.70 5.52
N ASN A 58 12.69 12.70 5.51
CA ASN A 58 13.52 12.55 4.33
C ASN A 58 13.77 11.07 4.01
N LEU A 59 14.66 10.77 3.05
CA LEU A 59 14.95 9.39 2.64
C LEU A 59 15.48 8.53 3.81
N ASP A 60 16.40 9.06 4.60
CA ASP A 60 17.04 8.33 5.70
C ASP A 60 16.03 8.02 6.80
N PHE A 61 15.17 8.98 7.14
CA PHE A 61 14.08 8.77 8.10
C PHE A 61 13.13 7.68 7.63
N ARG A 62 12.74 7.68 6.35
CA ARG A 62 11.86 6.65 5.79
C ARG A 62 12.49 5.26 5.92
N VAL A 63 13.76 5.11 5.54
CA VAL A 63 14.47 3.82 5.67
C VAL A 63 14.58 3.39 7.13
N GLU A 64 14.84 4.32 8.05
CA GLU A 64 14.87 4.04 9.49
C GLU A 64 13.49 3.61 10.02
N ALA A 65 12.40 4.20 9.52
CA ALA A 65 11.03 3.80 9.86
C ALA A 65 10.75 2.35 9.42
N ILE A 66 11.17 1.95 8.22
CA ILE A 66 11.04 0.56 7.76
C ILE A 66 11.83 -0.37 8.68
N ARG A 67 13.11 -0.04 8.96
CA ARG A 67 13.96 -0.85 9.83
C ARG A 67 13.35 -1.04 11.22
N TYR A 68 12.80 0.03 11.80
CA TYR A 68 12.09 -0.02 13.07
C TYR A 68 10.93 -1.02 13.05
N ILE A 69 10.04 -0.94 12.04
CA ILE A 69 8.91 -1.86 11.90
C ILE A 69 9.37 -3.31 11.75
N LEU A 70 10.31 -3.58 10.83
CA LEU A 70 10.77 -4.94 10.57
C LEU A 70 11.51 -5.54 11.77
N GLN A 71 12.24 -4.72 12.54
CA GLN A 71 12.87 -5.16 13.78
C GLN A 71 11.83 -5.55 14.84
N SER A 72 10.80 -4.72 15.07
CA SER A 72 9.73 -5.04 16.01
C SER A 72 8.98 -6.32 15.63
N TRP A 73 8.67 -6.51 14.34
CA TRP A 73 8.08 -7.75 13.84
C TRP A 73 9.01 -8.95 14.04
N SER A 74 10.32 -8.80 13.79
CA SER A 74 11.30 -9.85 14.05
C SER A 74 11.37 -10.24 15.52
N GLU A 75 11.17 -9.30 16.45
CA GLU A 75 11.11 -9.59 17.88
C GLU A 75 9.80 -10.30 18.27
N ALA A 76 8.67 -9.87 17.70
CA ALA A 76 7.36 -10.51 17.90
C ALA A 76 7.34 -11.97 17.39
N LEU A 77 8.07 -12.26 16.31
CA LEU A 77 8.21 -13.62 15.77
C LEU A 77 8.77 -14.64 16.77
N ARG A 78 9.45 -14.21 17.84
CA ARG A 78 9.93 -15.12 18.90
C ARG A 78 8.82 -15.91 19.60
N GLN A 79 7.59 -15.42 19.50
CA GLN A 79 6.40 -16.07 20.06
C GLN A 79 5.68 -16.98 19.04
N HIS A 80 6.15 -16.99 17.79
CA HIS A 80 5.60 -17.81 16.71
C HIS A 80 6.39 -19.13 16.54
N PRO A 81 5.79 -20.14 15.87
CA PRO A 81 6.50 -21.38 15.57
C PRO A 81 7.80 -21.15 14.80
N LYS A 82 8.83 -21.94 15.09
CA LYS A 82 10.09 -21.90 14.34
C LYS A 82 9.90 -22.09 12.84
N GLY A 83 10.75 -21.43 12.06
CA GLY A 83 10.73 -21.48 10.61
C GLY A 83 11.38 -20.28 9.96
N ASN A 84 11.35 -20.29 8.63
CA ASN A 84 11.85 -19.18 7.84
C ASN A 84 10.74 -18.18 7.59
N TYR A 85 11.06 -16.92 7.82
CA TYR A 85 10.18 -15.79 7.55
C TYR A 85 10.82 -14.87 6.51
N LEU A 86 10.01 -14.38 5.59
CA LEU A 86 10.43 -13.47 4.54
C LEU A 86 9.77 -12.12 4.79
N PHE A 87 10.61 -11.12 5.01
CA PHE A 87 10.23 -9.72 5.13
C PHE A 87 10.38 -9.05 3.78
N TYR A 88 9.39 -8.25 3.41
CA TYR A 88 9.37 -7.49 2.17
C TYR A 88 9.21 -6.01 2.46
N LEU A 89 9.97 -5.20 1.73
CA LEU A 89 9.63 -3.82 1.43
C LEU A 89 9.49 -3.73 -0.09
N TYR A 90 8.35 -3.32 -0.62
CA TYR A 90 8.16 -3.23 -2.06
C TYR A 90 7.46 -1.97 -2.50
N GLN A 91 7.70 -1.66 -3.77
CA GLN A 91 7.01 -0.60 -4.48
C GLN A 91 5.53 -0.95 -4.61
N ASP A 92 4.65 -0.11 -4.11
CA ASP A 92 3.22 -0.09 -4.43
C ASP A 92 2.76 1.38 -4.55
N PHE A 93 1.45 1.63 -4.49
CA PHE A 93 0.87 2.97 -4.38
C PHE A 93 1.52 3.79 -3.26
N ALA A 94 1.78 3.16 -2.11
CA ALA A 94 2.67 3.64 -1.04
C ALA A 94 3.83 2.63 -0.86
N PRO A 95 4.95 3.00 -0.21
CA PRO A 95 5.91 2.00 0.23
C PRO A 95 5.20 1.01 1.15
N THR A 96 5.39 -0.27 0.87
CA THR A 96 4.60 -1.33 1.49
C THR A 96 5.50 -2.35 2.15
N VAL A 97 5.20 -2.64 3.41
CA VAL A 97 5.88 -3.68 4.18
C VAL A 97 5.00 -4.90 4.31
N SER A 98 5.59 -6.09 4.22
CA SER A 98 4.89 -7.32 4.52
C SER A 98 5.81 -8.40 5.08
N ILE A 99 5.23 -9.33 5.84
CA ILE A 99 5.93 -10.51 6.32
C ILE A 99 5.12 -11.77 6.08
N VAL A 100 5.78 -12.80 5.57
CA VAL A 100 5.16 -14.12 5.34
C VAL A 100 6.08 -15.21 5.87
N ARG A 101 5.50 -16.34 6.26
CA ARG A 101 6.27 -17.58 6.43
C ARG A 101 6.65 -18.14 5.06
N GLU A 102 7.87 -18.64 4.91
CA GLU A 102 8.32 -19.33 3.70
C GLU A 102 7.47 -20.58 3.45
N THR A 103 7.08 -20.79 2.20
CA THR A 103 6.29 -21.94 1.75
C THR A 103 6.83 -22.43 0.40
N PRO A 104 6.46 -23.64 -0.06
CA PRO A 104 6.83 -24.11 -1.40
C PRO A 104 6.31 -23.23 -2.55
N ALA A 105 5.24 -22.46 -2.34
CA ALA A 105 4.72 -21.52 -3.33
C ALA A 105 5.66 -20.30 -3.54
N GLY A 106 6.58 -20.04 -2.60
CA GLY A 106 7.59 -19.00 -2.74
C GLY A 106 7.01 -17.58 -2.60
N PHE A 107 7.31 -16.74 -3.58
CA PHE A 107 6.99 -15.31 -3.56
C PHE A 107 5.47 -15.07 -3.76
N PRO A 108 4.80 -14.30 -2.88
CA PRO A 108 3.33 -14.26 -2.83
C PRO A 108 2.66 -13.35 -3.87
N TYR A 109 3.41 -12.46 -4.52
CA TYR A 109 2.83 -11.41 -5.36
C TYR A 109 2.93 -11.77 -6.86
N GLY A 110 1.91 -11.35 -7.62
CA GLY A 110 1.93 -11.45 -9.09
C GLY A 110 2.89 -10.45 -9.74
N GLY A 111 2.93 -10.44 -11.07
CA GLY A 111 3.79 -9.56 -11.85
C GLY A 111 5.23 -10.06 -11.98
N THR A 112 6.15 -9.15 -12.32
CA THR A 112 7.58 -9.48 -12.50
C THR A 112 8.41 -8.74 -11.46
N PRO A 113 8.79 -9.39 -10.35
CA PRO A 113 9.54 -8.73 -9.29
C PRO A 113 10.98 -8.45 -9.73
N VAL A 114 11.49 -7.27 -9.40
CA VAL A 114 12.91 -6.93 -9.46
C VAL A 114 13.42 -6.80 -8.04
N PHE A 115 14.17 -7.82 -7.60
CA PHE A 115 14.76 -7.84 -6.27
C PHE A 115 15.96 -6.87 -6.22
N VAL A 116 15.91 -5.95 -5.25
CA VAL A 116 16.96 -4.96 -4.98
C VAL A 116 17.63 -5.26 -3.65
N GLN A 117 18.92 -4.93 -3.56
CA GLN A 117 19.72 -5.27 -2.39
C GLN A 117 19.46 -4.33 -1.21
N ASP A 118 19.11 -3.07 -1.47
CA ASP A 118 18.95 -2.04 -0.44
C ASP A 118 17.51 -1.50 -0.42
N MET A 119 16.92 -1.41 0.77
CA MET A 119 15.63 -0.72 1.02
C MET A 119 15.62 0.70 0.47
N THR A 120 16.76 1.37 0.49
CA THR A 120 16.95 2.73 -0.04
C THR A 120 16.56 2.80 -1.52
N GLU A 121 16.77 1.75 -2.31
CA GLU A 121 16.39 1.74 -3.73
C GLU A 121 14.87 1.76 -3.90
N VAL A 122 14.11 1.07 -3.05
CA VAL A 122 12.65 1.10 -3.05
C VAL A 122 12.18 2.48 -2.57
N MET A 123 12.70 2.96 -1.45
CA MET A 123 12.29 4.23 -0.86
C MET A 123 12.59 5.44 -1.75
N ARG A 124 13.70 5.40 -2.51
CA ARG A 124 14.07 6.48 -3.44
C ARG A 124 13.00 6.70 -4.52
N LEU A 125 12.20 5.68 -4.85
CA LEU A 125 11.12 5.83 -5.82
C LEU A 125 10.07 6.85 -5.38
N TYR A 126 9.89 7.03 -4.07
CA TYR A 126 8.89 7.92 -3.48
C TYR A 126 9.42 9.35 -3.26
N MET A 127 10.72 9.57 -3.40
CA MET A 127 11.32 10.90 -3.24
C MET A 127 10.83 11.87 -4.31
N GLY A 128 10.50 13.10 -3.90
CA GLY A 128 10.03 14.16 -4.79
C GLY A 128 8.61 13.95 -5.33
N ARG A 129 7.90 12.93 -4.85
CA ARG A 129 6.45 12.81 -5.03
C ARG A 129 5.78 13.52 -3.87
N SER A 130 4.65 14.17 -4.13
CA SER A 130 3.72 14.54 -3.08
C SER A 130 2.67 13.46 -2.93
N TRP A 131 2.39 13.06 -1.69
CA TRP A 131 1.27 12.18 -1.41
C TRP A 131 -0.05 12.84 -1.84
N GLN A 132 -0.21 14.14 -1.57
CA GLN A 132 -1.36 14.93 -2.05
C GLN A 132 -1.48 14.93 -3.58
N ASP A 133 -0.36 14.85 -4.32
CA ASP A 133 -0.40 14.76 -5.78
C ASP A 133 -1.03 13.46 -6.30
N LEU A 134 -0.92 12.36 -5.54
CA LEU A 134 -1.65 11.13 -5.85
C LEU A 134 -3.14 11.38 -5.66
N PHE A 135 -3.56 12.01 -4.56
CA PHE A 135 -4.95 12.39 -4.32
C PHE A 135 -5.34 13.73 -4.95
N ARG A 136 -4.73 14.15 -6.08
CA ARG A 136 -5.16 15.35 -6.82
C ARG A 136 -6.66 15.22 -7.15
N GLY A 137 -7.46 15.83 -6.28
CA GLY A 137 -8.89 15.61 -6.14
C GLY A 137 -9.21 15.07 -4.74
N ASP A 138 -9.46 15.97 -3.79
CA ASP A 138 -10.02 15.74 -2.44
C ASP A 138 -11.36 14.98 -2.47
N ARG A 139 -11.32 13.74 -2.94
CA ARG A 139 -12.50 12.96 -3.31
C ARG A 139 -12.41 11.59 -2.68
N THR A 140 -13.17 11.42 -1.61
CA THR A 140 -13.35 10.12 -0.95
C THR A 140 -14.11 9.15 -1.87
N PRO A 141 -14.03 7.82 -1.61
CA PRO A 141 -14.86 6.82 -2.27
C PRO A 141 -16.34 7.22 -2.38
N GLU A 142 -16.91 7.75 -1.31
CA GLU A 142 -18.32 8.18 -1.24
C GLU A 142 -18.57 9.34 -2.19
N GLN A 143 -17.66 10.31 -2.25
CA GLN A 143 -17.78 11.45 -3.16
C GLN A 143 -17.68 11.02 -4.63
N ILE A 144 -16.89 9.99 -4.93
CA ILE A 144 -16.78 9.41 -6.28
C ILE A 144 -18.06 8.65 -6.65
N LEU A 145 -18.62 7.83 -5.74
CA LEU A 145 -19.87 7.11 -5.97
C LEU A 145 -21.06 8.07 -6.11
N ASP A 146 -21.13 9.13 -5.30
CA ASP A 146 -22.16 10.15 -5.40
C ASP A 146 -22.03 10.96 -6.69
N LEU A 147 -20.81 11.32 -7.09
CA LEU A 147 -20.60 11.98 -8.37
C LEU A 147 -20.98 11.05 -9.52
N LEU A 148 -20.64 9.77 -9.45
CA LEU A 148 -21.04 8.77 -10.44
C LEU A 148 -22.56 8.64 -10.53
N ARG A 149 -23.26 8.67 -9.39
CA ARG A 149 -24.73 8.69 -9.34
C ARG A 149 -25.30 9.96 -9.99
N LYS A 150 -24.77 11.14 -9.66
CA LYS A 150 -25.15 12.43 -10.29
C LYS A 150 -24.90 12.45 -11.80
N GLN A 151 -23.90 11.71 -12.26
CA GLN A 151 -23.58 11.53 -13.68
C GLN A 151 -24.25 10.29 -14.31
N GLU A 152 -25.28 9.74 -13.66
CA GLU A 152 -26.10 8.61 -14.12
C GLU A 152 -25.26 7.38 -14.49
N GLY A 153 -24.23 7.07 -13.70
CA GLY A 153 -23.32 5.94 -13.95
C GLY A 153 -22.28 6.18 -15.05
N SER A 154 -22.14 7.39 -15.60
CA SER A 154 -21.22 7.65 -16.71
C SER A 154 -19.78 7.91 -16.25
N LEU A 155 -18.90 6.92 -16.35
CA LEU A 155 -17.47 7.07 -16.05
C LEU A 155 -16.80 8.21 -16.83
N SER A 156 -17.14 8.41 -18.12
CA SER A 156 -16.55 9.48 -18.92
C SER A 156 -16.97 10.88 -18.46
N ARG A 157 -18.23 11.05 -18.03
CA ARG A 157 -18.69 12.34 -17.48
C ARG A 157 -18.13 12.56 -16.08
N THR A 158 -18.12 11.53 -15.23
CA THR A 158 -17.51 11.57 -13.89
C THR A 158 -16.04 11.94 -13.97
N ALA A 159 -15.25 11.26 -14.82
CA ALA A 159 -13.84 11.56 -15.01
C ALA A 159 -13.62 13.01 -15.48
N ARG A 160 -14.41 13.48 -16.46
CA ARG A 160 -14.36 14.87 -16.93
C ARG A 160 -14.64 15.87 -15.81
N THR A 161 -15.66 15.62 -14.99
CA THR A 161 -15.99 16.50 -13.85
C THR A 161 -14.90 16.53 -12.78
N LEU A 162 -14.14 15.44 -12.64
CA LEU A 162 -13.00 15.35 -11.73
C LEU A 162 -11.71 15.96 -12.31
N GLY A 163 -11.71 16.34 -13.60
CA GLY A 163 -10.47 16.71 -14.29
C GLY A 163 -9.53 15.53 -14.51
N TRP A 164 -10.04 14.30 -14.45
CA TRP A 164 -9.27 13.06 -14.59
C TRP A 164 -9.46 12.42 -15.96
N SER A 165 -8.51 11.57 -16.36
CA SER A 165 -8.76 10.62 -17.44
C SER A 165 -9.69 9.49 -16.95
N VAL A 166 -10.38 8.82 -17.88
CA VAL A 166 -11.19 7.63 -17.53
C VAL A 166 -10.31 6.51 -16.99
N ALA A 167 -9.04 6.42 -17.43
CA ALA A 167 -8.09 5.43 -16.92
C ALA A 167 -7.75 5.70 -15.45
N ASP A 168 -7.54 6.96 -15.07
CA ASP A 168 -7.23 7.32 -13.68
C ASP A 168 -8.43 7.08 -12.77
N LEU A 169 -9.65 7.43 -13.21
CA LEU A 169 -10.87 7.09 -12.48
C LEU A 169 -11.01 5.57 -12.26
N ARG A 170 -10.67 4.75 -13.25
CA ARG A 170 -10.71 3.29 -13.11
C ARG A 170 -9.68 2.79 -12.11
N LYS A 171 -8.44 3.28 -12.18
CA LYS A 171 -7.39 2.95 -11.20
C LYS A 171 -7.84 3.24 -9.78
N TRP A 172 -8.48 4.39 -9.56
CA TRP A 172 -9.00 4.77 -8.25
C TRP A 172 -10.16 3.89 -7.77
N VAL A 173 -11.13 3.63 -8.65
CA VAL A 173 -12.24 2.70 -8.36
C VAL A 173 -11.73 1.31 -8.01
N GLU A 174 -10.68 0.85 -8.68
CA GLU A 174 -10.03 -0.44 -8.41
C GLU A 174 -9.21 -0.41 -7.12
N SER A 175 -8.43 0.64 -6.86
CA SER A 175 -7.63 0.76 -5.64
C SER A 175 -8.45 0.82 -4.35
N TRP A 176 -9.70 1.29 -4.45
CA TRP A 176 -10.65 1.31 -3.32
C TRP A 176 -11.62 0.13 -3.31
N ASP A 177 -11.44 -0.86 -4.20
CA ASP A 177 -12.30 -2.03 -4.34
C ASP A 177 -13.80 -1.69 -4.59
N LEU A 178 -14.09 -0.57 -5.25
CA LEU A 178 -15.45 -0.09 -5.52
C LEU A 178 -16.08 -0.71 -6.79
N GLY A 179 -15.45 -1.75 -7.34
CA GLY A 179 -15.81 -2.30 -8.65
C GLY A 179 -17.26 -2.81 -8.70
N GLN A 180 -17.74 -3.39 -7.61
CA GLN A 180 -19.10 -3.90 -7.49
C GLN A 180 -20.13 -2.78 -7.38
N GLU A 181 -19.86 -1.77 -6.54
CA GLU A 181 -20.71 -0.60 -6.28
C GLU A 181 -20.87 0.24 -7.55
N VAL A 182 -19.75 0.50 -8.24
CA VAL A 182 -19.73 1.22 -9.51
C VAL A 182 -20.56 0.48 -10.56
N ASN A 183 -20.40 -0.84 -10.69
CA ASN A 183 -21.17 -1.62 -11.64
C ASN A 183 -22.65 -1.73 -11.28
N THR A 184 -22.98 -1.75 -9.99
CA THR A 184 -24.35 -1.71 -9.49
C THR A 184 -25.02 -0.38 -9.86
N LEU A 185 -24.36 0.75 -9.61
CA LEU A 185 -24.83 2.08 -10.03
C LEU A 185 -24.99 2.18 -11.55
N ARG A 186 -24.02 1.69 -12.32
CA ARG A 186 -24.10 1.67 -13.79
C ARG A 186 -25.30 0.87 -14.28
N LYS A 187 -25.53 -0.31 -13.70
CA LYS A 187 -26.68 -1.17 -14.04
C LYS A 187 -28.00 -0.50 -13.70
N HIS A 188 -28.10 0.19 -12.55
CA HIS A 188 -29.28 0.96 -12.16
C HIS A 188 -29.66 2.00 -13.23
N PHE A 189 -28.68 2.71 -13.80
CA PHE A 189 -28.88 3.66 -14.89
C PHE A 189 -28.84 3.03 -16.30
N LYS A 190 -29.08 1.72 -16.42
CA LYS A 190 -29.13 0.97 -17.69
C LYS A 190 -27.86 1.09 -18.54
N ARG A 191 -26.69 1.31 -17.91
CA ARG A 191 -25.39 1.32 -18.58
C ARG A 191 -24.74 -0.05 -18.54
N ARG A 192 -23.93 -0.34 -19.56
CA ARG A 192 -23.10 -1.55 -19.60
C ARG A 192 -22.12 -1.55 -18.41
N PRO A 193 -21.92 -2.68 -17.72
CA PRO A 193 -20.86 -2.82 -16.72
C PRO A 193 -19.52 -2.36 -17.29
N ALA A 194 -18.75 -1.66 -16.49
CA ALA A 194 -17.39 -1.31 -16.83
C ALA A 194 -16.49 -2.53 -16.58
N GLN A 195 -15.59 -2.80 -17.51
CA GLN A 195 -14.44 -3.65 -17.23
C GLN A 195 -13.47 -2.82 -16.39
N LEU A 196 -13.48 -3.12 -15.09
CA LEU A 196 -12.67 -2.53 -14.03
C LEU A 196 -11.63 -3.56 -13.55
N LYS A 197 -11.20 -4.45 -14.46
CA LYS A 197 -10.00 -5.23 -14.20
C LYS A 197 -8.86 -4.47 -14.85
N LEU A 198 -7.81 -4.19 -14.07
CA LEU A 198 -6.49 -3.94 -14.60
C LEU A 198 -6.20 -4.97 -15.70
N ARG A 199 -5.76 -4.45 -16.84
CA ARG A 199 -5.05 -5.21 -17.85
C ARG A 199 -4.06 -6.16 -17.19
N ASP A 200 -4.30 -7.47 -17.28
CA ASP A 200 -3.34 -8.53 -16.92
C ASP A 200 -2.07 -8.47 -17.82
N ASP A 201 -2.07 -7.59 -18.84
CA ASP A 201 -1.15 -7.54 -19.96
C ASP A 201 -0.04 -6.47 -19.88
N LEU A 202 0.09 -5.75 -18.76
CA LEU A 202 1.35 -5.04 -18.47
C LEU A 202 2.06 -5.78 -17.35
N PRO A 203 3.29 -6.31 -17.55
CA PRO A 203 4.07 -6.84 -16.45
C PRO A 203 4.36 -5.67 -15.51
N TYR A 204 3.53 -5.53 -14.47
CA TYR A 204 3.79 -4.56 -13.42
C TYR A 204 5.09 -5.02 -12.76
N THR A 205 6.14 -4.25 -13.01
CA THR A 205 7.46 -4.51 -12.49
C THR A 205 7.55 -3.79 -11.16
N TYR A 206 7.60 -4.54 -10.07
CA TYR A 206 7.74 -4.00 -8.72
C TYR A 206 9.20 -4.11 -8.29
N ARG A 207 9.78 -3.05 -7.70
CA ARG A 207 11.05 -3.16 -6.97
C ARG A 207 10.80 -3.68 -5.58
N ILE A 208 11.56 -4.69 -5.17
CA ILE A 208 11.33 -5.42 -3.92
C ILE A 208 12.65 -5.61 -3.20
N HIS A 209 12.72 -5.15 -1.97
CA HIS A 209 13.75 -5.57 -1.05
C HIS A 209 13.20 -6.74 -0.21
N GLN A 210 13.93 -7.85 -0.16
CA GLN A 210 13.57 -9.03 0.61
C GLN A 210 14.66 -9.34 1.63
N THR A 211 14.28 -9.58 2.88
CA THR A 211 15.16 -10.14 3.91
C THR A 211 14.58 -11.46 4.41
N ARG A 212 15.41 -12.50 4.44
CA ARG A 212 15.08 -13.78 5.05
C ARG A 212 15.56 -13.79 6.50
N LEU A 213 14.68 -14.18 7.41
CA LEU A 213 15.01 -14.43 8.81
C LEU A 213 14.81 -15.91 9.12
N GLU A 214 15.83 -16.51 9.70
CA GLU A 214 15.80 -17.88 10.20
C GLU A 214 15.54 -17.83 11.72
N HIS A 215 14.45 -18.45 12.16
CA HIS A 215 14.03 -18.46 13.57
C HIS A 215 13.82 -19.88 14.12
#